data_AF-A0A835Z8Z2-F1
#
_entry.id   AF-A0A835Z8Z2-F1
#
_cell.length_a   1.000
_cell.length_b   1.000
_cell.length_c   1.000
_cell.angle_alpha   90.00
_cell.angle_beta   90.00
_cell.angle_gamma   90.00
#
_symmetry.space_group_name_H-M   'P 1'
#
loop_
_entity.id
_entity.type
_entity.pdbx_description
1 polymer ?
#
loop_
_entity_poly.entity_id
_entity_poly.type
_entity_poly.pdbx_seq_one_letter_code
_entity_poly.pdbx_strand_id
1 'polypeptide(L)'
;MGRRTVLDQRQGQWLGAVAVLGLGVASLIVNAPVDSTHVADLARARGPPSIEKPLATATAALATDLKQLTVEMSNVYTQDGGGSPSVYYPWDYIAEPYKVTTFELVDEDLPDSSDSLDYRWILDGHLQGVGKSTQAVFTTIGNYTMTVEAFWPGVDADLATLLSTNITVVVKYVRREIRQLIDQDREAFFSAVSVLQRVPTRVGQRLYGSDYYSKDYLVRMHLYFGGTADCDHWHQGPGFVTSHMAYTLMFEKALQAVNPSVSVPYWDFTLESTFYEPATWRDSPVFSGDWFGEASPDNDLHTPNKGRFAYVPTMNNAREFSKVYNSYGLLRAPWNADPTPFMTRSKKVYGLDNNMKPSGCLEYAKVIRMGNWMDLARQLNSAAHGHIHETVGGSWNHAFGSEVNASDTIYSFAHQIQASALSKDVWRAGYLLCADGCDPSLPASTCECECSEDSMQGQDPYDVLLNSGVLATALYFDTNGTLISSFVAEDGEVHYQLEGYTEEESAVIYQDLLTTLCNPGHIGDMFQATSSNDITFWVLHPTMDRLWHYVRLTNASSYNETWEDTATCYGHNPTDIQPFKGLFGDSDGSGRDYYTNAELYDALHPASDAMPYVYADFNWDHCTALGYRMKPVSD
;
A
#
# COMPACT_ATOMS: atom_id res chain seq x y z
N MET A 1 -32.72 -56.31 -22.21
CA MET A 1 -33.78 -55.48 -22.82
C MET A 1 -33.25 -54.05 -22.84
N GLY A 2 -32.58 -53.53 -23.88
CA GLY A 2 -33.13 -53.09 -25.19
C GLY A 2 -33.80 -51.72 -24.99
N ARG A 3 -33.29 -50.55 -25.42
CA ARG A 3 -32.89 -50.02 -26.76
C ARG A 3 -31.93 -48.81 -26.56
N ARG A 4 -30.76 -48.68 -27.22
CA ARG A 4 -30.45 -48.08 -28.56
C ARG A 4 -30.94 -46.63 -28.76
N THR A 5 -30.06 -45.62 -28.59
CA THR A 5 -29.19 -44.89 -29.58
C THR A 5 -29.91 -43.88 -30.48
N VAL A 6 -29.48 -42.61 -30.40
CA VAL A 6 -29.14 -41.77 -31.57
C VAL A 6 -27.92 -40.91 -31.21
N LEU A 7 -26.81 -41.19 -31.88
CA LEU A 7 -25.64 -40.32 -32.06
C LEU A 7 -25.93 -39.44 -33.26
N ASP A 8 -25.63 -38.14 -33.20
CA ASP A 8 -25.43 -37.31 -34.39
C ASP A 8 -23.97 -36.84 -34.43
N GLN A 9 -23.28 -37.26 -35.48
CA GLN A 9 -21.94 -36.86 -35.86
C GLN A 9 -22.07 -35.73 -36.89
N ARG A 10 -21.43 -34.60 -36.64
CA ARG A 10 -20.87 -33.79 -37.73
C ARG A 10 -19.44 -33.40 -37.40
N GLN A 11 -18.52 -34.21 -37.91
CA GLN A 11 -17.15 -33.79 -38.23
C GLN A 11 -17.15 -33.03 -39.56
N GLY A 12 -16.40 -31.94 -39.61
CA GLY A 12 -16.06 -31.21 -40.82
C GLY A 12 -14.89 -30.28 -40.52
N GLN A 13 -13.69 -30.75 -40.83
CA GLN A 13 -12.39 -30.07 -40.70
C GLN A 13 -12.38 -28.69 -41.37
N TRP A 14 -11.70 -27.71 -40.75
CA TRP A 14 -10.91 -26.70 -41.47
C TRP A 14 -9.66 -26.32 -40.66
N LEU A 15 -8.51 -26.70 -41.22
CA LEU A 15 -7.20 -26.11 -40.98
C LEU A 15 -7.20 -24.67 -41.52
N GLY A 16 -6.60 -23.71 -40.80
CA GLY A 16 -6.33 -22.39 -41.39
C GLY A 16 -5.93 -21.30 -40.39
N ALA A 17 -4.62 -21.09 -40.29
CA ALA A 17 -3.93 -19.80 -40.10
C ALA A 17 -4.23 -18.93 -38.87
N VAL A 18 -3.21 -18.87 -38.01
CA VAL A 18 -2.89 -17.76 -37.11
C VAL A 18 -2.68 -16.47 -37.93
N ALA A 19 -3.38 -15.39 -37.60
CA ALA A 19 -3.10 -14.05 -38.10
C ALA A 19 -2.99 -13.08 -36.92
N VAL A 20 -1.74 -12.70 -36.63
CA VAL A 20 -1.34 -11.58 -35.79
C VAL A 20 -1.55 -10.31 -36.60
N LEU A 21 -2.45 -9.43 -36.17
CA LEU A 21 -2.61 -8.09 -36.74
C LEU A 21 -1.73 -7.10 -35.98
N GLY A 22 -0.48 -6.99 -36.42
CA GLY A 22 0.36 -5.84 -36.16
C GLY A 22 0.10 -4.77 -37.22
N LEU A 23 -0.40 -3.61 -36.81
CA LEU A 23 -0.51 -2.44 -37.67
C LEU A 23 0.79 -1.64 -37.59
N GLY A 24 1.74 -2.00 -38.46
CA GLY A 24 2.86 -1.14 -38.83
C GLY A 24 2.44 -0.26 -40.00
N VAL A 25 2.37 1.05 -39.80
CA VAL A 25 2.15 2.01 -40.89
C VAL A 25 3.51 2.28 -41.55
N ALA A 26 3.73 1.67 -42.71
CA ALA A 26 4.85 1.99 -43.60
C ALA A 26 4.42 3.12 -44.55
N SER A 27 5.10 4.26 -44.47
CA SER A 27 4.92 5.39 -45.38
C SER A 27 5.36 5.04 -46.81
N LEU A 28 4.40 5.02 -47.73
CA LEU A 28 4.63 4.96 -49.17
C LEU A 28 4.91 6.39 -49.69
N ILE A 29 6.15 6.66 -50.06
CA ILE A 29 6.55 7.88 -50.78
C ILE A 29 6.19 7.69 -52.25
N VAL A 30 5.24 8.49 -52.75
CA VAL A 30 4.94 8.64 -54.18
C VAL A 30 5.69 9.86 -54.70
N ASN A 31 6.76 9.64 -55.46
CA ASN A 31 7.46 10.68 -56.22
C ASN A 31 6.69 10.96 -57.51
N ALA A 32 6.20 12.19 -57.68
CA ALA A 32 5.80 12.74 -58.97
C ALA A 32 6.59 14.04 -59.23
N PRO A 33 7.28 14.20 -60.38
CA PRO A 33 8.07 15.39 -60.67
C PRO A 33 7.16 16.49 -61.22
N VAL A 34 7.31 17.72 -60.73
CA VAL A 34 6.73 18.91 -61.37
C VAL A 34 7.82 19.67 -62.09
N ASP A 35 7.56 19.82 -63.38
CA ASP A 35 8.36 20.40 -64.44
C ASP A 35 8.54 21.92 -64.26
N SER A 36 9.76 22.39 -64.52
CA SER A 36 10.18 23.78 -64.36
C SER A 36 10.36 24.42 -65.74
N THR A 37 9.40 25.20 -66.24
CA THR A 37 9.66 26.19 -67.31
C THR A 37 8.61 27.30 -67.40
N HIS A 38 9.10 28.52 -67.65
CA HIS A 38 8.44 29.71 -68.24
C HIS A 38 7.46 30.50 -67.33
N VAL A 39 7.55 31.84 -67.12
CA VAL A 39 8.10 32.97 -67.91
C VAL A 39 8.49 34.12 -66.97
N ALA A 40 9.66 34.70 -67.19
CA ALA A 40 9.98 36.08 -66.79
C ALA A 40 9.49 37.04 -67.87
N ASP A 41 8.72 38.07 -67.51
CA ASP A 41 8.90 39.47 -67.92
C ASP A 41 7.63 40.29 -67.71
N LEU A 42 7.70 41.24 -66.76
CA LEU A 42 7.21 42.61 -66.92
C LEU A 42 7.71 43.44 -65.72
N ALA A 43 8.98 43.84 -65.79
CA ALA A 43 9.52 44.91 -64.96
C ALA A 43 9.15 46.27 -65.57
N ARG A 44 8.30 47.04 -64.88
CA ARG A 44 8.42 48.49 -64.61
C ARG A 44 7.04 49.11 -64.39
N ALA A 45 6.69 49.32 -63.13
CA ALA A 45 6.33 50.65 -62.62
C ALA A 45 6.08 50.58 -61.11
N ARG A 46 6.76 51.48 -60.38
CA ARG A 46 6.59 51.80 -58.95
C ARG A 46 7.21 50.77 -58.01
N GLY A 47 8.30 51.19 -57.35
CA GLY A 47 8.92 50.42 -56.28
C GLY A 47 7.90 50.16 -55.15
N PRO A 48 8.02 49.02 -54.45
CA PRO A 48 7.16 48.75 -53.31
C PRO A 48 7.47 49.79 -52.22
N PRO A 49 6.47 50.37 -51.55
CA PRO A 49 6.72 51.04 -50.29
C PRO A 49 7.34 50.01 -49.35
N SER A 50 8.40 50.40 -48.65
CA SER A 50 9.04 49.60 -47.62
C SER A 50 8.02 49.20 -46.54
N ILE A 51 7.55 47.95 -46.55
CA ILE A 51 6.73 47.35 -45.47
C ILE A 51 7.64 46.58 -44.48
N GLU A 52 8.95 46.78 -44.49
CA GLU A 52 9.85 46.17 -43.50
C GLU A 52 9.95 46.96 -42.19
N LYS A 53 9.47 48.21 -42.15
CA LYS A 53 9.51 49.05 -40.93
C LYS A 53 8.26 49.02 -40.04
N PRO A 54 7.03 48.73 -40.48
CA PRO A 54 5.90 48.64 -39.55
C PRO A 54 5.93 47.36 -38.70
N LEU A 55 6.42 46.24 -39.24
CA LEU A 55 6.36 44.94 -38.56
C LEU A 55 7.36 44.85 -37.40
N ALA A 56 8.61 45.28 -37.62
CA ALA A 56 9.66 45.25 -36.60
C ALA A 56 9.43 46.22 -35.43
N THR A 57 8.70 47.32 -35.68
CA THR A 57 8.37 48.32 -34.65
C THR A 57 7.11 47.95 -33.88
N ALA A 58 6.18 47.20 -34.50
CA ALA A 58 5.02 46.62 -33.82
C ALA A 58 5.40 45.42 -32.94
N THR A 59 6.32 44.55 -33.39
CA THR A 59 6.83 43.43 -32.59
C THR A 59 7.61 43.89 -31.36
N ALA A 60 8.35 45.01 -31.44
CA ALA A 60 9.10 45.55 -30.31
C ALA A 60 8.25 46.31 -29.28
N ALA A 61 7.15 46.94 -29.71
CA ALA A 61 6.24 47.66 -28.80
C ALA A 61 5.20 46.74 -28.12
N LEU A 62 4.94 45.55 -28.68
CA LEU A 62 4.09 44.52 -28.08
C LEU A 62 4.85 43.57 -27.15
N ALA A 63 6.18 43.46 -27.28
CA ALA A 63 7.01 42.58 -26.46
C ALA A 63 7.17 43.04 -24.99
N THR A 64 6.81 44.29 -24.67
CA THR A 64 7.03 44.89 -23.34
C THR A 64 5.92 44.60 -22.31
N ASP A 65 4.80 44.00 -22.72
CA ASP A 65 3.67 43.67 -21.83
C ASP A 65 3.21 42.20 -21.93
N LEU A 66 4.04 41.31 -22.48
CA LEU A 66 3.67 39.91 -22.64
C LEU A 66 3.82 39.17 -21.31
N LYS A 67 2.68 38.87 -20.68
CA LYS A 67 2.59 37.91 -19.58
C LYS A 67 3.07 36.53 -20.07
N GLN A 68 3.73 35.79 -19.17
CA GLN A 68 4.05 34.38 -19.39
C GLN A 68 2.75 33.59 -19.57
N LEU A 69 2.73 32.61 -20.47
CA LEU A 69 1.55 31.76 -20.66
C LEU A 69 1.39 30.86 -19.44
N THR A 70 0.34 31.08 -18.66
CA THR A 70 0.00 30.22 -17.52
C THR A 70 -0.80 29.01 -18.01
N VAL A 71 -0.39 27.82 -17.60
CA VAL A 71 -1.03 26.55 -17.97
C VAL A 71 -1.65 25.94 -16.73
N GLU A 72 -2.89 25.47 -16.85
CA GLU A 72 -3.55 24.60 -15.88
C GLU A 72 -3.61 23.17 -16.41
N MET A 73 -3.49 22.22 -15.48
CA MET A 73 -3.59 20.79 -15.76
C MET A 73 -4.75 20.18 -15.00
N SER A 74 -5.58 19.42 -15.69
CA SER A 74 -6.66 18.68 -15.06
C SER A 74 -6.82 17.27 -15.62
N ASN A 75 -7.39 16.38 -14.81
CA ASN A 75 -7.83 15.06 -15.23
C ASN A 75 -9.17 14.74 -14.57
N VAL A 76 -9.68 13.52 -14.78
CA VAL A 76 -10.96 13.05 -14.23
C VAL A 76 -11.10 13.23 -12.71
N TYR A 77 -9.99 13.32 -11.96
CA TYR A 77 -9.99 13.52 -10.51
C TYR A 77 -9.85 14.97 -10.06
N THR A 78 -9.30 15.86 -10.88
CA THR A 78 -9.04 17.27 -10.51
C THR A 78 -10.01 18.26 -11.15
N GLN A 79 -10.78 17.84 -12.16
CA GLN A 79 -11.73 18.70 -12.88
C GLN A 79 -12.85 19.29 -12.00
N ASP A 80 -13.28 18.60 -10.93
CA ASP A 80 -14.39 19.03 -10.07
C ASP A 80 -13.93 19.55 -8.69
N GLY A 81 -12.73 20.13 -8.60
CA GLY A 81 -12.17 20.63 -7.34
C GLY A 81 -11.56 19.55 -6.45
N GLY A 82 -11.28 18.36 -7.01
CA GLY A 82 -10.39 17.40 -6.36
C GLY A 82 -8.98 18.00 -6.23
N GLY A 83 -8.39 17.90 -5.04
CA GLY A 83 -7.10 18.50 -4.74
C GLY A 83 -6.01 18.04 -5.72
N SER A 84 -5.18 18.97 -6.16
CA SER A 84 -3.97 18.63 -6.91
C SER A 84 -2.89 18.10 -5.95
N PRO A 85 -2.24 16.96 -6.27
CA PRO A 85 -1.11 16.48 -5.49
C PRO A 85 0.01 17.52 -5.37
N SER A 86 0.16 18.42 -6.37
CA SER A 86 1.28 19.36 -6.46
C SER A 86 1.44 20.31 -5.25
N VAL A 87 0.41 20.52 -4.43
CA VAL A 87 0.45 21.44 -3.28
C VAL A 87 1.55 21.09 -2.26
N TYR A 88 1.86 19.80 -2.08
CA TYR A 88 2.82 19.34 -1.05
C TYR A 88 4.13 18.81 -1.62
N TYR A 89 4.15 18.47 -2.91
CA TYR A 89 5.30 17.89 -3.57
C TYR A 89 6.13 19.00 -4.25
N PRO A 90 7.41 18.76 -4.55
CA PRO A 90 8.27 19.77 -5.18
C PRO A 90 7.95 20.04 -6.66
N TRP A 91 6.91 19.41 -7.22
CA TRP A 91 6.57 19.47 -8.63
C TRP A 91 5.24 20.19 -8.84
N ASP A 92 5.25 21.25 -9.65
CA ASP A 92 4.07 22.07 -9.94
C ASP A 92 3.04 21.31 -10.81
N TYR A 93 3.53 20.50 -11.74
CA TYR A 93 2.75 19.83 -12.78
C TYR A 93 2.91 18.31 -12.68
N ILE A 94 1.91 17.66 -12.08
CA ILE A 94 1.89 16.20 -11.92
C ILE A 94 0.80 15.60 -12.81
N ALA A 95 1.19 14.66 -13.66
CA ALA A 95 0.26 13.86 -14.47
C ALA A 95 0.29 12.39 -14.05
N GLU A 96 -0.78 11.67 -14.39
CA GLU A 96 -0.91 10.24 -14.11
C GLU A 96 -0.72 9.42 -15.38
N PRO A 97 0.04 8.30 -15.31
CA PRO A 97 0.13 7.40 -16.46
C PRO A 97 -1.23 6.76 -16.72
N TYR A 98 -1.53 6.53 -18.01
CA TYR A 98 -2.75 5.92 -18.53
C TYR A 98 -4.04 6.70 -18.23
N LYS A 99 -3.93 7.96 -17.81
CA LYS A 99 -5.06 8.88 -17.69
C LYS A 99 -4.92 10.00 -18.71
N VAL A 100 -6.06 10.50 -19.19
CA VAL A 100 -6.11 11.69 -20.03
C VAL A 100 -5.83 12.89 -19.15
N THR A 101 -4.79 13.65 -19.50
CA THR A 101 -4.47 14.93 -18.90
C THR A 101 -4.84 16.03 -19.88
N THR A 102 -5.74 16.92 -19.46
CA THR A 102 -6.09 18.15 -20.17
C THR A 102 -5.12 19.25 -19.75
N PHE A 103 -4.58 19.97 -20.74
CA PHE A 103 -3.80 21.18 -20.56
C PHE A 103 -4.60 22.34 -21.12
N GLU A 104 -4.72 23.42 -20.36
CA GLU A 104 -5.52 24.59 -20.73
C GLU A 104 -4.79 25.88 -20.36
N LEU A 105 -4.90 26.89 -21.20
CA LEU A 105 -4.36 28.22 -20.89
C LEU A 105 -5.31 28.98 -19.96
N VAL A 106 -4.76 29.63 -18.94
CA VAL A 106 -5.55 30.47 -18.02
C VAL A 106 -5.90 31.78 -18.71
N ASP A 107 -7.19 31.98 -18.98
CA ASP A 107 -7.69 33.13 -19.77
C ASP A 107 -7.32 34.50 -19.18
N GLU A 108 -7.18 34.64 -17.85
CA GLU A 108 -6.83 35.92 -17.18
C GLU A 108 -5.38 36.38 -17.44
N ASP A 109 -4.52 35.47 -17.88
CA ASP A 109 -3.11 35.73 -18.20
C ASP A 109 -2.83 35.80 -19.69
N LEU A 110 -3.85 35.61 -20.52
CA LEU A 110 -3.72 35.77 -21.94
C LEU A 110 -3.62 37.27 -22.31
N PRO A 111 -2.79 37.64 -23.31
CA PRO A 111 -2.73 39.01 -23.80
C PRO A 111 -4.10 39.51 -24.27
N ASP A 112 -4.37 40.82 -24.22
CA ASP A 112 -5.62 41.43 -24.74
C ASP A 112 -5.88 41.10 -26.23
N SER A 113 -4.85 40.66 -26.97
CA SER A 113 -4.92 40.17 -28.35
C SER A 113 -5.15 38.65 -28.49
N SER A 114 -5.47 37.93 -27.41
CA SER A 114 -5.54 36.46 -27.37
C SER A 114 -6.57 35.83 -28.29
N ASP A 115 -7.64 36.55 -28.64
CA ASP A 115 -8.64 36.13 -29.65
C ASP A 115 -8.07 36.08 -31.08
N SER A 116 -6.88 36.65 -31.29
CA SER A 116 -6.21 36.73 -32.59
C SER A 116 -4.95 35.86 -32.69
N LEU A 117 -4.64 35.08 -31.65
CA LEU A 117 -3.50 34.17 -31.58
C LEU A 117 -3.95 32.72 -31.64
N ASP A 118 -3.21 31.91 -32.39
CA ASP A 118 -3.29 30.45 -32.31
C ASP A 118 -2.19 29.92 -31.38
N TYR A 119 -2.47 28.81 -30.71
CA TYR A 119 -1.54 28.18 -29.78
C TYR A 119 -1.27 26.75 -30.24
N ARG A 120 -0.01 26.31 -30.21
CA ARG A 120 0.34 24.91 -30.46
C ARG A 120 1.01 24.31 -29.23
N TRP A 121 0.66 23.07 -28.96
CA TRP A 121 1.16 22.30 -27.83
C TRP A 121 2.09 21.21 -28.32
N ILE A 122 3.31 21.18 -27.81
CA ILE A 122 4.38 20.28 -28.24
C ILE A 122 4.88 19.53 -27.01
N LEU A 123 4.72 18.21 -27.02
CA LEU A 123 5.20 17.32 -25.97
C LEU A 123 6.46 16.60 -26.45
N ASP A 124 7.61 16.87 -25.83
CA ASP A 124 8.92 16.31 -26.20
C ASP A 124 9.18 16.38 -27.72
N GLY A 125 8.91 17.54 -28.32
CA GLY A 125 9.10 17.79 -29.75
C GLY A 125 7.96 17.29 -30.66
N HIS A 126 6.92 16.64 -30.12
CA HIS A 126 5.79 16.13 -30.90
C HIS A 126 4.54 16.98 -30.70
N LEU A 127 3.99 17.51 -31.79
CA LEU A 127 2.75 18.29 -31.79
C LEU A 127 1.59 17.43 -31.25
N GLN A 128 0.96 17.90 -30.16
CA GLN A 128 -0.21 17.27 -29.55
C GLN A 128 -1.52 17.87 -30.07
N GLY A 129 -1.55 19.18 -30.29
CA GLY A 129 -2.77 19.88 -30.70
C GLY A 129 -2.55 21.37 -30.93
N VAL A 130 -3.57 22.01 -31.47
CA VAL A 130 -3.64 23.46 -31.70
C VAL A 130 -4.93 24.00 -31.07
N GLY A 131 -4.85 25.13 -30.36
CA GLY A 131 -5.95 25.75 -29.64
C GLY A 131 -5.60 26.10 -28.18
N LYS A 132 -6.52 26.75 -27.47
CA LYS A 132 -6.34 27.13 -26.06
C LYS A 132 -6.19 25.96 -25.08
N SER A 133 -6.56 24.76 -25.52
CA SER A 133 -6.39 23.54 -24.74
C SER A 133 -5.97 22.37 -25.62
N THR A 134 -5.36 21.38 -25.00
CA THR A 134 -5.02 20.09 -25.60
C THR A 134 -5.16 18.96 -24.59
N GLN A 135 -5.08 17.73 -25.06
CA GLN A 135 -5.05 16.54 -24.20
C GLN A 135 -3.83 15.68 -24.54
N ALA A 136 -3.25 15.05 -23.51
CA ALA A 136 -2.21 14.04 -23.69
C ALA A 136 -2.48 12.83 -22.79
N VAL A 137 -1.96 11.68 -23.19
CA VAL A 137 -1.94 10.45 -22.38
C VAL A 137 -0.51 9.97 -22.27
N PHE A 138 -0.03 9.85 -21.04
CA PHE A 138 1.30 9.32 -20.74
C PHE A 138 1.21 7.82 -20.51
N THR A 139 2.19 7.04 -20.99
CA THR A 139 2.22 5.58 -20.78
C THR A 139 3.38 5.13 -19.88
N THR A 140 4.32 6.03 -19.58
CA THR A 140 5.48 5.77 -18.74
C THR A 140 5.66 6.89 -17.72
N ILE A 141 6.11 6.54 -16.52
CA ILE A 141 6.53 7.52 -15.52
C ILE A 141 7.79 8.26 -15.98
N GLY A 142 8.02 9.46 -15.46
CA GLY A 142 9.19 10.27 -15.77
C GLY A 142 8.86 11.73 -16.04
N ASN A 143 9.85 12.47 -16.50
CA ASN A 143 9.74 13.90 -16.74
C ASN A 143 9.58 14.16 -18.24
N TYR A 144 8.57 14.95 -18.59
CA TYR A 144 8.26 15.33 -19.96
C TYR A 144 8.26 16.85 -20.07
N THR A 145 8.67 17.36 -21.22
CA THR A 145 8.62 18.81 -21.50
C THR A 145 7.41 19.10 -22.37
N MET A 146 6.45 19.83 -21.81
CA MET A 146 5.34 20.39 -22.58
C MET A 146 5.65 21.85 -22.91
N THR A 147 5.71 22.15 -24.19
CA THR A 147 5.93 23.49 -24.72
C THR A 147 4.64 24.00 -25.33
N VAL A 148 4.17 25.16 -24.88
CA VAL A 148 3.06 25.89 -25.51
C VAL A 148 3.59 27.12 -26.22
N GLU A 149 3.27 27.27 -27.50
CA GLU A 149 3.74 28.38 -28.34
C GLU A 149 2.57 29.14 -28.93
N ALA A 150 2.56 30.45 -28.74
CA ALA A 150 1.59 31.35 -29.38
C ALA A 150 2.15 31.91 -30.69
N PHE A 151 1.33 31.91 -31.74
CA PHE A 151 1.70 32.38 -33.07
C PHE A 151 0.53 33.06 -33.79
N TRP A 152 0.84 33.87 -34.81
CA TRP A 152 -0.17 34.51 -35.65
C TRP A 152 -0.75 33.52 -36.67
N PRO A 153 -2.09 33.44 -36.82
CA PRO A 153 -2.71 32.60 -37.83
C PRO A 153 -2.23 32.97 -39.25
N GLY A 154 -1.79 31.99 -40.04
CA GLY A 154 -1.43 32.18 -41.45
C GLY A 154 -0.01 32.70 -41.73
N VAL A 155 0.86 32.78 -40.72
CA VAL A 155 2.31 33.01 -40.89
C VAL A 155 3.05 31.67 -40.76
N ASP A 156 4.11 31.46 -41.55
CA ASP A 156 4.87 30.21 -41.55
C ASP A 156 5.44 29.91 -40.15
N ALA A 157 5.25 28.66 -39.71
CA ALA A 157 5.35 28.22 -38.31
C ALA A 157 6.75 28.41 -37.70
N ASP A 158 7.79 28.47 -38.54
CA ASP A 158 9.20 28.62 -38.15
C ASP A 158 9.64 30.09 -38.03
N LEU A 159 8.80 31.06 -38.42
CA LEU A 159 9.14 32.49 -38.48
C LEU A 159 8.30 33.40 -37.55
N ALA A 160 7.38 32.87 -36.74
CA ALA A 160 6.46 33.71 -35.96
C ALA A 160 6.00 33.15 -34.58
N THR A 161 6.86 32.43 -33.84
CA THR A 161 6.61 32.20 -32.40
C THR A 161 6.73 33.54 -31.66
N LEU A 162 5.64 34.00 -31.05
CA LEU A 162 5.59 35.26 -30.30
C LEU A 162 5.93 35.04 -28.83
N LEU A 163 5.36 33.98 -28.26
CA LEU A 163 5.56 33.56 -26.90
C LEU A 163 5.72 32.05 -26.87
N SER A 164 6.59 31.57 -26.00
CA SER A 164 6.77 30.16 -25.72
C SER A 164 6.90 29.99 -24.22
N THR A 165 6.23 28.98 -23.67
CA THR A 165 6.39 28.58 -22.26
C THR A 165 6.62 27.08 -22.22
N ASN A 166 7.66 26.68 -21.49
CA ASN A 166 7.96 25.28 -21.22
C ASN A 166 7.55 24.96 -19.80
N ILE A 167 6.76 23.90 -19.63
CA ILE A 167 6.44 23.32 -18.33
C ILE A 167 7.02 21.90 -18.26
N THR A 168 7.57 21.55 -17.10
CA THR A 168 8.04 20.19 -16.82
C THR A 168 6.89 19.41 -16.21
N VAL A 169 6.37 18.44 -16.95
CA VAL A 169 5.31 17.55 -16.50
C VAL A 169 5.94 16.30 -15.90
N VAL A 170 5.72 16.09 -14.60
CA VAL A 170 6.20 14.91 -13.88
C VAL A 170 5.09 13.87 -13.84
N VAL A 171 5.33 12.73 -14.48
CA VAL A 171 4.36 11.63 -14.54
C VAL A 171 4.68 10.63 -13.45
N LYS A 172 3.76 10.49 -12.48
CA LYS A 172 3.84 9.54 -11.35
C LYS A 172 2.46 8.92 -11.12
N TYR A 173 2.42 7.71 -10.56
CA TYR A 173 1.15 7.13 -10.11
C TYR A 173 0.59 7.96 -8.93
N VAL A 174 -0.72 8.16 -8.86
CA VAL A 174 -1.35 8.87 -7.74
C VAL A 174 -2.18 7.89 -6.94
N ARG A 175 -1.81 7.71 -5.67
CA ARG A 175 -2.55 6.91 -4.69
C ARG A 175 -3.66 7.76 -4.07
N ARG A 176 -4.86 7.19 -3.98
CA ARG A 176 -6.08 7.85 -3.49
C ARG A 176 -6.78 6.99 -2.45
N GLU A 177 -7.63 7.63 -1.65
CA GLU A 177 -8.53 6.92 -0.76
C GLU A 177 -9.49 6.07 -1.59
N ILE A 178 -9.70 4.81 -1.22
CA ILE A 178 -10.44 3.85 -2.04
C ILE A 178 -11.88 4.28 -2.38
N ARG A 179 -12.54 5.04 -1.51
CA ARG A 179 -13.91 5.58 -1.70
C ARG A 179 -13.93 6.80 -2.61
N GLN A 180 -12.79 7.46 -2.80
CA GLN A 180 -12.64 8.58 -3.74
C GLN A 180 -12.31 8.11 -5.16
N LEU A 181 -11.95 6.83 -5.34
CA LEU A 181 -11.76 6.28 -6.68
C LEU A 181 -13.08 6.23 -7.46
N ILE A 182 -13.03 6.67 -8.72
CA ILE A 182 -14.09 6.38 -9.69
C ILE A 182 -14.24 4.86 -9.84
N ASP A 183 -15.45 4.39 -10.13
CA ASP A 183 -15.75 2.96 -10.20
C ASP A 183 -14.83 2.21 -11.18
N GLN A 184 -14.48 2.83 -12.32
CA GLN A 184 -13.58 2.22 -13.30
C GLN A 184 -12.21 1.87 -12.71
N ASP A 185 -11.59 2.78 -11.96
CA ASP A 185 -10.25 2.56 -11.38
C ASP A 185 -10.30 1.59 -10.20
N ARG A 186 -11.36 1.65 -9.38
CA ARG A 186 -11.58 0.69 -8.29
C ARG A 186 -11.81 -0.73 -8.82
N GLU A 187 -12.60 -0.89 -9.88
CA GLU A 187 -12.81 -2.19 -10.52
C GLU A 187 -11.55 -2.71 -11.23
N ALA A 188 -10.73 -1.83 -11.81
CA ALA A 188 -9.43 -2.20 -12.38
C ALA A 188 -8.48 -2.74 -11.30
N PHE A 189 -8.40 -2.06 -10.15
CA PHE A 189 -7.63 -2.52 -8.98
C PHE A 189 -8.13 -3.89 -8.50
N PHE A 190 -9.43 -4.03 -8.19
CA PHE A 190 -9.99 -5.30 -7.71
C PHE A 190 -9.84 -6.45 -8.70
N SER A 191 -9.91 -6.17 -10.00
CA SER A 191 -9.71 -7.18 -11.03
C SER A 191 -8.25 -7.62 -11.11
N ALA A 192 -7.29 -6.70 -11.02
CA ALA A 192 -5.87 -7.04 -10.97
C ALA A 192 -5.54 -7.86 -9.71
N VAL A 193 -6.06 -7.49 -8.53
CA VAL A 193 -5.89 -8.30 -7.31
C VAL A 193 -6.43 -9.71 -7.48
N SER A 194 -7.60 -9.88 -8.10
CA SER A 194 -8.19 -11.19 -8.36
C SER A 194 -7.30 -12.08 -9.25
N VAL A 195 -6.56 -11.48 -10.19
CA VAL A 195 -5.56 -12.21 -11.00
C VAL A 195 -4.41 -12.70 -10.11
N LEU A 196 -3.85 -11.82 -9.27
CA LEU A 196 -2.76 -12.18 -8.34
C LEU A 196 -3.17 -13.31 -7.39
N GLN A 197 -4.44 -13.37 -6.99
CA GLN A 197 -4.99 -14.43 -6.13
C GLN A 197 -5.12 -15.79 -6.82
N ARG A 198 -5.30 -15.82 -8.15
CA ARG A 198 -5.68 -17.03 -8.89
C ARG A 198 -4.58 -17.59 -9.77
N VAL A 199 -3.64 -16.76 -10.21
CA VAL A 199 -2.59 -17.15 -11.16
C VAL A 199 -1.27 -17.32 -10.42
N PRO A 200 -0.71 -18.54 -10.32
CA PRO A 200 0.57 -18.78 -9.63
C PRO A 200 1.73 -18.01 -10.25
N THR A 201 2.70 -17.57 -9.44
CA THR A 201 3.84 -16.73 -9.87
C THR A 201 4.50 -17.19 -11.17
N ARG A 202 4.86 -18.48 -11.28
CA ARG A 202 5.55 -18.99 -12.49
C ARG A 202 4.70 -18.86 -13.77
N VAL A 203 3.39 -19.02 -13.64
CA VAL A 203 2.45 -18.88 -14.77
C VAL A 203 2.27 -17.40 -15.09
N GLY A 204 2.02 -16.58 -14.08
CA GLY A 204 1.81 -15.15 -14.27
C GLY A 204 3.06 -14.44 -14.81
N GLN A 205 4.27 -14.83 -14.39
CA GLN A 205 5.50 -14.27 -14.97
C GLN A 205 5.67 -14.56 -16.47
N ARG A 206 5.10 -15.66 -16.97
CA ARG A 206 5.09 -15.96 -18.41
C ARG A 206 4.02 -15.17 -19.17
N LEU A 207 2.96 -14.77 -18.50
CA LEU A 207 1.84 -14.04 -19.09
C LEU A 207 2.02 -12.53 -19.03
N TYR A 208 2.56 -12.03 -17.92
CA TYR A 208 2.57 -10.62 -17.51
C TYR A 208 3.97 -10.02 -17.36
N GLY A 209 5.03 -10.85 -17.38
CA GLY A 209 6.43 -10.40 -17.24
C GLY A 209 7.02 -10.66 -15.85
N SER A 210 8.32 -10.37 -15.71
CA SER A 210 9.11 -10.72 -14.51
C SER A 210 8.62 -10.10 -13.20
N ASP A 211 7.96 -8.94 -13.29
CA ASP A 211 7.50 -8.17 -12.13
C ASP A 211 6.23 -8.78 -11.50
N TYR A 212 5.62 -9.78 -12.15
CA TYR A 212 4.47 -10.47 -11.61
C TYR A 212 4.83 -11.38 -10.43
N TYR A 213 4.09 -11.23 -9.32
CA TYR A 213 4.11 -12.12 -8.16
C TYR A 213 2.69 -12.45 -7.72
N SER A 214 2.38 -13.73 -7.50
CA SER A 214 1.05 -14.14 -7.01
C SER A 214 0.89 -13.87 -5.51
N LYS A 215 -0.37 -13.85 -5.05
CA LYS A 215 -0.72 -13.75 -3.61
C LYS A 215 0.15 -14.68 -2.77
N ASP A 216 0.20 -15.97 -3.09
CA ASP A 216 0.90 -16.95 -2.26
C ASP A 216 2.41 -16.68 -2.15
N TYR A 217 3.04 -16.13 -3.19
CA TYR A 217 4.46 -15.75 -3.11
C TYR A 217 4.68 -14.60 -2.14
N LEU A 218 3.80 -13.59 -2.22
CA LEU A 218 3.84 -12.43 -1.34
C LEU A 218 3.57 -12.88 0.11
N VAL A 219 2.48 -13.64 0.35
CA VAL A 219 2.16 -14.20 1.66
C VAL A 219 3.32 -15.00 2.25
N ARG A 220 3.98 -15.84 1.44
CA ARG A 220 5.16 -16.59 1.91
C ARG A 220 6.30 -15.67 2.32
N MET A 221 6.54 -14.59 1.58
CA MET A 221 7.60 -13.63 1.91
C MET A 221 7.30 -12.96 3.26
N HIS A 222 6.11 -12.39 3.42
CA HIS A 222 5.70 -11.77 4.67
C HIS A 222 5.71 -12.76 5.85
N LEU A 223 5.23 -13.98 5.64
CA LEU A 223 5.23 -15.03 6.64
C LEU A 223 6.66 -15.47 7.02
N TYR A 224 7.59 -15.50 6.07
CA TYR A 224 8.99 -15.83 6.35
C TYR A 224 9.64 -14.76 7.24
N PHE A 225 9.37 -13.48 7.00
CA PHE A 225 9.98 -12.40 7.78
C PHE A 225 9.25 -12.10 9.10
N GLY A 226 7.99 -12.54 9.29
CA GLY A 226 7.27 -12.39 10.55
C GLY A 226 7.11 -13.68 11.38
N GLY A 227 7.28 -14.85 10.76
CA GLY A 227 6.85 -16.14 11.29
C GLY A 227 7.96 -17.14 11.62
N THR A 228 9.22 -16.70 11.64
CA THR A 228 10.37 -17.54 12.01
C THR A 228 10.61 -17.57 13.52
N ALA A 229 11.34 -18.60 13.97
CA ALA A 229 11.60 -18.88 15.38
C ALA A 229 12.65 -17.95 16.00
N ASP A 230 13.53 -17.35 15.20
CA ASP A 230 14.62 -16.51 15.67
C ASP A 230 14.13 -15.16 16.18
N CYS A 231 13.42 -14.39 15.35
CA CYS A 231 12.76 -13.15 15.77
C CYS A 231 11.75 -12.66 14.71
N ASP A 232 11.17 -11.47 14.92
CA ASP A 232 10.26 -10.82 13.96
C ASP A 232 11.02 -9.77 13.15
N HIS A 233 11.33 -10.06 11.89
CA HIS A 233 12.21 -9.24 11.08
C HIS A 233 11.53 -8.02 10.45
N TRP A 234 10.21 -8.04 10.33
CA TRP A 234 9.43 -6.99 9.67
C TRP A 234 8.47 -6.25 10.60
N HIS A 235 8.24 -6.74 11.82
CA HIS A 235 7.41 -6.07 12.82
C HIS A 235 8.21 -5.82 14.11
N GLN A 236 7.61 -5.09 15.06
CA GLN A 236 8.21 -4.85 16.39
C GLN A 236 9.57 -4.11 16.38
N GLY A 237 9.89 -3.36 15.31
CA GLY A 237 11.09 -2.54 15.24
C GLY A 237 11.07 -1.49 14.11
N PRO A 238 12.11 -0.63 14.02
CA PRO A 238 12.16 0.51 13.10
C PRO A 238 12.22 0.12 11.61
N GLY A 239 12.61 -1.12 11.28
CA GLY A 239 12.59 -1.63 9.90
C GLY A 239 11.19 -1.83 9.32
N PHE A 240 10.16 -1.83 10.16
CA PHE A 240 8.75 -2.02 9.78
C PHE A 240 8.32 -1.12 8.61
N VAL A 241 8.59 0.18 8.69
CA VAL A 241 8.09 1.14 7.71
C VAL A 241 8.73 0.87 6.35
N THR A 242 10.06 0.82 6.26
CA THR A 242 10.75 0.63 4.97
C THR A 242 10.42 -0.72 4.32
N SER A 243 10.34 -1.80 5.10
CA SER A 243 9.98 -3.13 4.60
C SER A 243 8.55 -3.15 4.04
N HIS A 244 7.57 -2.62 4.76
CA HIS A 244 6.17 -2.64 4.32
C HIS A 244 5.90 -1.69 3.13
N MET A 245 6.60 -0.55 3.04
CA MET A 245 6.46 0.36 1.90
C MET A 245 7.09 -0.23 0.64
N ALA A 246 8.27 -0.83 0.75
CA ALA A 246 8.90 -1.56 -0.34
C ALA A 246 8.07 -2.78 -0.77
N TYR A 247 7.48 -3.50 0.18
CA TYR A 247 6.60 -4.63 -0.07
C TYR A 247 5.29 -4.23 -0.76
N THR A 248 4.69 -3.12 -0.35
CA THR A 248 3.51 -2.54 -1.01
C THR A 248 3.84 -2.09 -2.43
N LEU A 249 5.02 -1.48 -2.66
CA LEU A 249 5.48 -1.13 -4.00
C LEU A 249 5.74 -2.36 -4.88
N MET A 250 6.28 -3.45 -4.30
CA MET A 250 6.42 -4.72 -5.01
C MET A 250 5.06 -5.29 -5.44
N PHE A 251 4.04 -5.20 -4.58
CA PHE A 251 2.67 -5.59 -4.91
C PHE A 251 2.06 -4.69 -5.98
N GLU A 252 2.25 -3.38 -5.90
CA GLU A 252 1.80 -2.42 -6.90
C GLU A 252 2.40 -2.74 -8.29
N LYS A 253 3.70 -3.04 -8.36
CA LYS A 253 4.35 -3.49 -9.60
C LYS A 253 3.75 -4.80 -10.13
N ALA A 254 3.44 -5.75 -9.26
CA ALA A 254 2.78 -7.00 -9.66
C ALA A 254 1.37 -6.75 -10.22
N LEU A 255 0.62 -5.79 -9.66
CA LEU A 255 -0.66 -5.34 -10.20
C LEU A 255 -0.47 -4.65 -11.56
N GLN A 256 0.55 -3.81 -11.70
CA GLN A 256 0.86 -3.08 -12.94
C GLN A 256 1.30 -3.99 -14.08
N ALA A 257 1.95 -5.12 -13.77
CA ALA A 257 2.23 -6.18 -14.75
C ALA A 257 0.94 -6.76 -15.36
N VAL A 258 -0.15 -6.81 -14.58
CA VAL A 258 -1.48 -7.25 -15.06
C VAL A 258 -2.23 -6.11 -15.75
N ASN A 259 -2.25 -4.93 -15.14
CA ASN A 259 -2.86 -3.72 -15.68
C ASN A 259 -2.03 -2.48 -15.32
N PRO A 260 -1.31 -1.88 -16.29
CA PRO A 260 -0.34 -0.82 -16.01
C PRO A 260 -0.98 0.50 -15.59
N SER A 261 -2.31 0.67 -15.71
CA SER A 261 -3.02 1.86 -15.24
C SER A 261 -3.32 1.85 -13.73
N VAL A 262 -3.08 0.73 -13.05
CA VAL A 262 -3.46 0.55 -11.64
C VAL A 262 -2.41 1.14 -10.70
N SER A 263 -2.88 1.88 -9.70
CA SER A 263 -2.14 2.20 -8.48
C SER A 263 -2.82 1.58 -7.26
N VAL A 264 -2.06 1.36 -6.20
CA VAL A 264 -2.61 0.87 -4.93
C VAL A 264 -3.33 2.01 -4.20
N PRO A 265 -4.63 1.89 -3.88
CA PRO A 265 -5.32 2.88 -3.06
C PRO A 265 -4.96 2.73 -1.58
N TYR A 266 -5.28 3.74 -0.79
CA TYR A 266 -5.24 3.66 0.66
C TYR A 266 -6.64 3.56 1.27
N TRP A 267 -6.74 2.90 2.41
CA TRP A 267 -7.95 2.86 3.23
C TRP A 267 -7.75 3.76 4.46
N ASP A 268 -8.44 4.90 4.46
CA ASP A 268 -8.41 5.80 5.62
C ASP A 268 -9.39 5.31 6.68
N PHE A 269 -8.91 4.45 7.58
CA PHE A 269 -9.69 3.91 8.69
C PHE A 269 -9.90 4.91 9.84
N THR A 270 -9.33 6.12 9.77
CA THR A 270 -9.73 7.18 10.70
C THR A 270 -11.18 7.60 10.49
N LEU A 271 -11.73 7.38 9.28
CA LEU A 271 -13.16 7.54 8.99
C LEU A 271 -14.00 6.54 9.80
N GLU A 272 -13.60 5.26 9.82
CA GLU A 272 -14.24 4.24 10.67
C GLU A 272 -14.17 4.63 12.14
N SER A 273 -13.01 5.11 12.58
CA SER A 273 -12.82 5.53 13.97
C SER A 273 -13.66 6.76 14.35
N THR A 274 -13.94 7.66 13.41
CA THR A 274 -14.66 8.91 13.67
C THR A 274 -16.17 8.76 13.55
N PHE A 275 -16.65 8.04 12.54
CA PHE A 275 -18.07 8.04 12.17
C PHE A 275 -18.85 6.81 12.67
N TYR A 276 -18.17 5.85 13.29
CA TYR A 276 -18.78 4.63 13.77
C TYR A 276 -18.46 4.37 15.24
N GLU A 277 -19.33 3.58 15.86
CA GLU A 277 -19.13 3.06 17.22
C GLU A 277 -18.32 1.76 17.18
N PRO A 278 -17.65 1.38 18.28
CA PRO A 278 -16.86 0.14 18.32
C PRO A 278 -17.64 -1.12 17.91
N ALA A 279 -18.94 -1.17 18.21
CA ALA A 279 -19.80 -2.29 17.85
C ALA A 279 -20.17 -2.35 16.35
N THR A 280 -20.09 -1.24 15.62
CA THR A 280 -20.69 -1.10 14.27
C THR A 280 -19.71 -0.66 13.18
N TRP A 281 -18.47 -0.30 13.49
CA TRP A 281 -17.51 0.15 12.45
C TRP A 281 -17.24 -0.92 11.38
N ARG A 282 -17.44 -2.20 11.70
CA ARG A 282 -17.35 -3.34 10.78
C ARG A 282 -18.44 -3.33 9.71
N ASP A 283 -19.50 -2.55 9.89
CA ASP A 283 -20.56 -2.32 8.89
C ASP A 283 -20.17 -1.24 7.87
N SER A 284 -18.94 -0.72 7.93
CA SER A 284 -18.45 0.26 6.96
C SER A 284 -18.59 -0.25 5.52
N PRO A 285 -18.98 0.60 4.56
CA PRO A 285 -19.18 0.21 3.16
C PRO A 285 -17.99 -0.49 2.50
N VAL A 286 -16.77 -0.28 3.00
CA VAL A 286 -15.57 -0.97 2.51
C VAL A 286 -15.63 -2.49 2.71
N PHE A 287 -16.43 -2.96 3.68
CA PHE A 287 -16.65 -4.38 3.94
C PHE A 287 -17.90 -4.94 3.26
N SER A 288 -18.47 -4.20 2.30
CA SER A 288 -19.51 -4.74 1.42
C SER A 288 -18.94 -5.86 0.53
N GLY A 289 -19.83 -6.74 0.04
CA GLY A 289 -19.43 -7.87 -0.82
C GLY A 289 -18.77 -7.45 -2.14
N ASP A 290 -19.15 -6.30 -2.69
CA ASP A 290 -18.55 -5.78 -3.93
C ASP A 290 -17.15 -5.21 -3.70
N TRP A 291 -16.77 -4.95 -2.43
CA TRP A 291 -15.47 -4.42 -2.02
C TRP A 291 -14.70 -5.51 -1.25
N PHE A 292 -14.27 -5.28 0.00
CA PHE A 292 -13.38 -6.19 0.72
C PHE A 292 -14.06 -7.41 1.34
N GLY A 293 -15.39 -7.52 1.24
CA GLY A 293 -16.18 -8.55 1.91
C GLY A 293 -16.29 -8.33 3.42
N GLU A 294 -17.17 -9.09 4.06
CA GLU A 294 -17.53 -8.91 5.48
C GLU A 294 -16.29 -8.89 6.39
N ALA A 295 -16.21 -7.91 7.31
CA ALA A 295 -15.09 -7.78 8.25
C ALA A 295 -15.06 -8.87 9.33
N SER A 296 -16.23 -9.46 9.63
CA SER A 296 -16.36 -10.54 10.60
C SER A 296 -17.46 -11.50 10.15
N PRO A 297 -17.16 -12.42 9.23
CA PRO A 297 -18.14 -13.38 8.73
C PRO A 297 -18.68 -14.29 9.85
N ASP A 298 -20.01 -14.36 9.96
CA ASP A 298 -20.70 -15.21 10.94
C ASP A 298 -21.05 -16.56 10.30
N ASN A 299 -20.02 -17.34 9.99
CA ASN A 299 -20.14 -18.72 9.51
C ASN A 299 -19.04 -19.59 10.12
N ASP A 300 -19.23 -20.92 10.07
CA ASP A 300 -18.33 -21.89 10.71
C ASP A 300 -16.86 -21.78 10.27
N LEU A 301 -16.60 -21.22 9.09
CA LEU A 301 -15.26 -21.04 8.54
C LEU A 301 -14.67 -19.65 8.79
N HIS A 302 -15.41 -18.73 9.44
CA HIS A 302 -14.97 -17.35 9.66
C HIS A 302 -14.48 -16.65 8.37
N THR A 303 -15.03 -17.06 7.22
CA THR A 303 -14.53 -16.69 5.88
C THR A 303 -15.57 -15.85 5.16
N PRO A 304 -15.20 -14.74 4.49
CA PRO A 304 -16.17 -14.02 3.64
C PRO A 304 -16.75 -14.97 2.59
N ASN A 305 -18.07 -15.10 2.54
CA ASN A 305 -18.77 -16.10 1.70
C ASN A 305 -19.57 -15.49 0.54
N LYS A 306 -19.50 -14.16 0.37
CA LYS A 306 -20.16 -13.40 -0.69
C LYS A 306 -19.19 -12.41 -1.30
N GLY A 307 -19.47 -12.03 -2.55
CA GLY A 307 -18.71 -10.99 -3.23
C GLY A 307 -17.44 -11.50 -3.92
N ARG A 308 -16.62 -10.55 -4.38
CA ARG A 308 -15.45 -10.84 -5.22
C ARG A 308 -14.35 -11.61 -4.48
N PHE A 309 -14.18 -11.32 -3.19
CA PHE A 309 -13.20 -11.95 -2.32
C PHE A 309 -13.83 -13.02 -1.41
N ALA A 310 -14.93 -13.63 -1.86
CA ALA A 310 -15.46 -14.81 -1.20
C ALA A 310 -14.50 -16.00 -1.34
N TYR A 311 -14.30 -16.74 -0.25
CA TYR A 311 -13.49 -17.95 -0.25
C TYR A 311 -12.10 -17.79 -0.88
N VAL A 312 -11.42 -16.67 -0.60
CA VAL A 312 -10.03 -16.47 -1.02
C VAL A 312 -9.21 -17.62 -0.43
N PRO A 313 -8.55 -18.46 -1.25
CA PRO A 313 -7.88 -19.65 -0.77
C PRO A 313 -6.61 -19.28 0.00
N THR A 314 -6.40 -19.92 1.14
CA THR A 314 -5.08 -19.98 1.78
C THR A 314 -4.31 -21.12 1.13
N MET A 315 -3.05 -20.90 0.78
CA MET A 315 -2.26 -21.93 0.09
C MET A 315 -2.21 -23.20 0.94
N ASN A 316 -2.69 -24.30 0.37
CA ASN A 316 -2.61 -25.63 0.95
C ASN A 316 -1.32 -26.33 0.55
N ASN A 317 -0.96 -27.39 1.29
CA ASN A 317 0.26 -28.18 1.04
C ASN A 317 1.52 -27.30 0.93
N ALA A 318 1.62 -26.27 1.77
CA ALA A 318 2.68 -25.26 1.72
C ALA A 318 4.08 -25.82 2.07
N ARG A 319 4.19 -27.07 2.52
CA ARG A 319 5.43 -27.71 2.97
C ARG A 319 6.55 -27.73 1.92
N GLU A 320 6.19 -27.91 0.65
CA GLU A 320 7.16 -27.87 -0.45
C GLU A 320 7.45 -26.45 -0.94
N PHE A 321 6.60 -25.49 -0.56
CA PHE A 321 6.64 -24.11 -1.05
C PHE A 321 7.29 -23.13 -0.06
N SER A 322 7.11 -23.35 1.24
CA SER A 322 7.51 -22.49 2.34
C SER A 322 8.16 -23.30 3.47
N LYS A 323 9.11 -22.71 4.18
CA LYS A 323 9.65 -23.26 5.43
C LYS A 323 8.78 -22.96 6.65
N VAL A 324 7.87 -22.00 6.51
CA VAL A 324 6.95 -21.57 7.56
C VAL A 324 5.53 -21.87 7.11
N TYR A 325 4.84 -22.70 7.89
CA TYR A 325 3.49 -23.18 7.67
C TYR A 325 2.90 -23.64 9.02
N ASN A 326 1.58 -23.82 9.10
CA ASN A 326 0.93 -24.35 10.31
C ASN A 326 0.83 -25.88 10.31
N SER A 327 0.31 -26.45 11.40
CA SER A 327 0.16 -27.90 11.60
C SER A 327 -0.59 -28.63 10.47
N TYR A 328 -1.51 -27.95 9.80
CA TYR A 328 -2.29 -28.47 8.66
C TYR A 328 -1.58 -28.32 7.31
N GLY A 329 -0.36 -27.77 7.29
CA GLY A 329 0.38 -27.48 6.06
C GLY A 329 -0.23 -26.34 5.25
N LEU A 330 -0.99 -25.45 5.89
CA LEU A 330 -1.43 -24.20 5.29
C LEU A 330 -0.32 -23.15 5.41
N LEU A 331 -0.27 -22.21 4.46
CA LEU A 331 0.65 -21.07 4.49
C LEU A 331 0.23 -20.07 5.57
N ARG A 332 0.40 -20.48 6.83
CA ARG A 332 0.02 -19.77 8.04
C ARG A 332 1.13 -19.76 9.08
N ALA A 333 1.01 -18.87 10.06
CA ALA A 333 1.91 -18.84 11.20
C ALA A 333 1.94 -20.20 11.92
N PRO A 334 3.10 -20.70 12.37
CA PRO A 334 3.20 -22.01 13.01
C PRO A 334 2.32 -22.18 14.25
N TRP A 335 2.15 -21.10 15.01
CA TRP A 335 1.31 -21.04 16.21
C TRP A 335 -0.18 -20.83 15.93
N ASN A 336 -0.59 -20.68 14.66
CA ASN A 336 -1.98 -20.57 14.27
C ASN A 336 -2.52 -21.93 13.77
N ALA A 337 -3.16 -22.67 14.67
CA ALA A 337 -3.72 -23.99 14.39
C ALA A 337 -5.08 -23.97 13.65
N ASP A 338 -5.48 -22.86 13.01
CA ASP A 338 -6.70 -22.82 12.23
C ASP A 338 -6.60 -23.72 10.95
N PRO A 339 -7.44 -24.76 10.81
CA PRO A 339 -7.45 -25.65 9.64
C PRO A 339 -8.16 -25.07 8.41
N THR A 340 -8.76 -23.89 8.52
CA THR A 340 -9.61 -23.33 7.47
C THR A 340 -8.81 -23.07 6.17
N PRO A 341 -9.18 -23.67 5.02
CA PRO A 341 -8.41 -23.53 3.77
C PRO A 341 -8.62 -22.19 3.05
N PHE A 342 -9.26 -21.22 3.70
CA PHE A 342 -9.62 -19.92 3.15
C PHE A 342 -9.20 -18.80 4.09
N MET A 343 -9.16 -17.57 3.56
CA MET A 343 -8.89 -16.36 4.32
C MET A 343 -9.93 -16.16 5.42
N THR A 344 -9.47 -16.02 6.67
CA THR A 344 -10.34 -15.91 7.85
C THR A 344 -10.26 -14.54 8.54
N ARG A 345 -11.38 -14.11 9.11
CA ARG A 345 -11.55 -12.87 9.89
C ARG A 345 -12.50 -13.09 11.06
N SER A 346 -12.32 -12.32 12.14
CA SER A 346 -13.18 -12.41 13.30
C SER A 346 -13.23 -11.10 14.07
N LYS A 347 -14.42 -10.74 14.56
CA LYS A 347 -14.59 -9.65 15.54
C LYS A 347 -14.15 -10.04 16.95
N LYS A 348 -13.66 -11.26 17.19
CA LYS A 348 -13.34 -11.72 18.53
C LYS A 348 -11.88 -11.42 18.91
N VAL A 349 -11.62 -11.23 20.20
CA VAL A 349 -10.28 -11.14 20.80
C VAL A 349 -10.22 -12.10 21.98
N TYR A 350 -9.35 -13.11 21.91
CA TYR A 350 -9.29 -14.21 22.89
C TYR A 350 -10.67 -14.83 23.20
N GLY A 351 -11.56 -14.88 22.19
CA GLY A 351 -12.92 -15.42 22.31
C GLY A 351 -14.01 -14.42 22.75
N LEU A 352 -13.65 -13.21 23.20
CA LEU A 352 -14.58 -12.13 23.57
C LEU A 352 -14.91 -11.24 22.37
N ASP A 353 -16.08 -10.57 22.36
CA ASP A 353 -16.42 -9.60 21.31
C ASP A 353 -15.54 -8.35 21.43
N ASN A 354 -14.69 -8.09 20.43
CA ASN A 354 -13.73 -7.00 20.45
C ASN A 354 -14.45 -5.64 20.57
N ASN A 355 -14.11 -4.89 21.63
CA ASN A 355 -14.73 -3.61 21.99
C ASN A 355 -13.95 -2.38 21.47
N MET A 356 -12.93 -2.59 20.63
CA MET A 356 -12.13 -1.52 20.03
C MET A 356 -12.63 -1.15 18.63
N LYS A 357 -12.27 0.08 18.25
CA LYS A 357 -12.37 0.61 16.88
C LYS A 357 -10.97 0.83 16.31
N PRO A 358 -10.83 0.94 14.97
CA PRO A 358 -9.57 1.29 14.33
C PRO A 358 -8.95 2.56 14.93
N SER A 359 -7.63 2.69 14.83
CA SER A 359 -6.93 3.85 15.38
C SER A 359 -7.47 5.14 14.78
N GLY A 360 -7.78 6.09 15.66
CA GLY A 360 -8.43 7.33 15.28
C GLY A 360 -7.47 8.48 15.04
N CYS A 361 -8.07 9.64 14.80
CA CYS A 361 -7.38 10.91 14.60
C CYS A 361 -6.33 11.27 15.66
N LEU A 362 -6.49 10.80 16.90
CA LEU A 362 -5.51 11.03 17.97
C LEU A 362 -4.14 10.46 17.62
N GLU A 363 -4.07 9.22 17.15
CA GLU A 363 -2.79 8.55 16.88
C GLU A 363 -2.11 9.15 15.64
N TYR A 364 -2.90 9.58 14.65
CA TYR A 364 -2.37 10.25 13.45
C TYR A 364 -1.83 11.65 13.81
N ALA A 365 -2.56 12.40 14.63
CA ALA A 365 -2.09 13.70 15.12
C ALA A 365 -0.81 13.60 15.95
N LYS A 366 -0.60 12.48 16.68
CA LYS A 366 0.67 12.20 17.35
C LYS A 366 1.79 11.98 16.33
N VAL A 367 1.59 11.09 15.34
CA VAL A 367 2.58 10.79 14.29
C VAL A 367 3.04 12.05 13.57
N ILE A 368 2.09 12.89 13.12
CA ILE A 368 2.38 14.11 12.36
C ILE A 368 3.29 15.08 13.14
N ARG A 369 3.23 15.02 14.47
CA ARG A 369 3.97 15.91 15.37
C ARG A 369 5.28 15.31 15.88
N MET A 370 5.64 14.09 15.49
CA MET A 370 6.88 13.46 15.91
C MET A 370 8.07 14.14 15.23
N GLY A 371 9.10 14.44 16.02
CA GLY A 371 10.29 15.17 15.57
C GLY A 371 11.45 14.28 15.15
N ASN A 372 11.34 12.96 15.27
CA ASN A 372 12.41 12.03 14.91
C ASN A 372 11.87 10.73 14.29
N TRP A 373 12.74 10.06 13.53
CA TRP A 373 12.46 8.81 12.84
C TRP A 373 12.10 7.65 13.77
N MET A 374 12.90 7.43 14.81
CA MET A 374 12.75 6.26 15.68
C MET A 374 11.38 6.23 16.38
N ASP A 375 10.93 7.37 16.89
CA ASP A 375 9.61 7.48 17.53
C ASP A 375 8.47 7.37 16.50
N LEU A 376 8.63 7.98 15.32
CA LEU A 376 7.65 7.87 14.24
C LEU A 376 7.48 6.42 13.78
N ALA A 377 8.58 5.71 13.53
CA ALA A 377 8.55 4.31 13.12
C ALA A 377 7.92 3.42 14.20
N ARG A 378 8.23 3.65 15.49
CA ARG A 378 7.60 2.93 16.62
C ARG A 378 6.09 3.17 16.67
N GLN A 379 5.64 4.40 16.46
CA GLN A 379 4.22 4.76 16.50
C GLN A 379 3.44 4.22 15.29
N LEU A 380 4.04 4.26 14.09
CA LEU A 380 3.47 3.68 12.87
C LEU A 380 3.36 2.15 12.95
N ASN A 381 4.30 1.48 13.63
CA ASN A 381 4.24 0.03 13.85
C ASN A 381 3.17 -0.35 14.89
N SER A 382 2.97 0.50 15.90
CA SER A 382 2.09 0.24 17.06
C SER A 382 0.75 0.96 16.96
N ALA A 383 0.50 1.98 17.79
CA ALA A 383 -0.82 2.52 18.04
C ALA A 383 -1.49 3.16 16.81
N ALA A 384 -0.74 3.64 15.80
CA ALA A 384 -1.35 4.18 14.58
C ALA A 384 -1.92 3.11 13.63
N HIS A 385 -1.56 1.83 13.83
CA HIS A 385 -1.74 0.75 12.86
C HIS A 385 -2.18 -0.56 13.50
N GLY A 386 -1.43 -1.07 14.48
CA GLY A 386 -1.49 -2.43 14.99
C GLY A 386 -2.86 -2.91 15.42
N HIS A 387 -3.71 -2.02 15.96
CA HIS A 387 -5.06 -2.37 16.39
C HIS A 387 -5.96 -2.84 15.24
N ILE A 388 -5.70 -2.42 13.99
CA ILE A 388 -6.54 -2.82 12.86
C ILE A 388 -6.41 -4.30 12.54
N HIS A 389 -5.21 -4.84 12.73
CA HIS A 389 -4.94 -6.25 12.56
C HIS A 389 -5.78 -7.07 13.54
N GLU A 390 -5.82 -6.65 14.80
CA GLU A 390 -6.62 -7.29 15.84
C GLU A 390 -8.12 -7.19 15.57
N THR A 391 -8.58 -6.02 15.16
CA THR A 391 -10.00 -5.73 15.05
C THR A 391 -10.63 -6.35 13.79
N VAL A 392 -9.85 -6.64 12.74
CA VAL A 392 -10.30 -7.38 11.54
C VAL A 392 -9.95 -8.88 11.62
N GLY A 393 -8.72 -9.22 11.99
CA GLY A 393 -8.26 -10.61 12.05
C GLY A 393 -8.87 -11.35 13.23
N GLY A 394 -8.73 -10.79 14.42
CA GLY A 394 -9.24 -11.35 15.65
C GLY A 394 -8.72 -12.75 15.97
N SER A 395 -9.30 -13.34 17.02
CA SER A 395 -8.98 -14.68 17.47
C SER A 395 -10.16 -15.34 18.18
N TRP A 396 -10.29 -16.66 18.02
CA TRP A 396 -11.40 -17.47 18.52
C TRP A 396 -10.92 -18.86 18.91
N ASN A 397 -11.84 -19.69 19.40
CA ASN A 397 -11.50 -21.02 19.94
C ASN A 397 -10.48 -20.95 21.10
N HIS A 398 -10.68 -20.00 22.02
CA HIS A 398 -9.92 -19.91 23.26
C HIS A 398 -10.79 -20.32 24.45
N ALA A 399 -10.22 -21.06 25.41
CA ALA A 399 -10.87 -21.33 26.69
C ALA A 399 -11.16 -20.03 27.46
N PHE A 400 -10.22 -19.07 27.41
CA PHE A 400 -10.27 -17.79 28.12
C PHE A 400 -11.63 -17.09 28.02
N GLY A 401 -12.11 -16.77 26.81
CA GLY A 401 -13.36 -16.04 26.63
C GLY A 401 -14.63 -16.78 27.10
N SER A 402 -14.56 -18.08 27.38
CA SER A 402 -15.66 -18.86 27.94
C SER A 402 -15.65 -18.94 29.48
N GLU A 403 -14.51 -18.64 30.09
CA GLU A 403 -14.27 -18.78 31.53
C GLU A 403 -14.33 -17.44 32.28
N VAL A 404 -14.18 -16.31 31.56
CA VAL A 404 -14.15 -14.97 32.13
C VAL A 404 -15.43 -14.19 31.84
N ASN A 405 -15.83 -13.33 32.79
CA ASN A 405 -16.87 -12.34 32.54
C ASN A 405 -16.24 -11.09 31.93
N ALA A 406 -16.85 -10.55 30.87
CA ALA A 406 -16.38 -9.34 30.22
C ALA A 406 -16.39 -8.12 31.20
N SER A 407 -15.24 -7.46 31.31
CA SER A 407 -15.01 -6.21 32.04
C SER A 407 -13.91 -5.40 31.34
N ASP A 408 -13.78 -4.11 31.65
CA ASP A 408 -12.74 -3.27 31.06
C ASP A 408 -11.32 -3.79 31.34
N THR A 409 -11.10 -4.40 32.51
CA THR A 409 -9.84 -5.02 32.91
C THR A 409 -9.54 -6.26 32.07
N ILE A 410 -10.53 -7.13 31.88
CA ILE A 410 -10.41 -8.35 31.06
C ILE A 410 -10.19 -8.01 29.58
N TYR A 411 -10.90 -6.99 29.05
CA TYR A 411 -10.64 -6.52 27.69
C TYR A 411 -9.22 -5.98 27.55
N SER A 412 -8.78 -5.13 28.47
CA SER A 412 -7.42 -4.57 28.44
C SER A 412 -6.35 -5.67 28.40
N PHE A 413 -6.53 -6.73 29.18
CA PHE A 413 -5.67 -7.92 29.15
C PHE A 413 -5.73 -8.67 27.81
N ALA A 414 -6.95 -8.98 27.34
CA ALA A 414 -7.17 -9.73 26.10
C ALA A 414 -6.56 -9.01 24.87
N HIS A 415 -6.80 -7.70 24.75
CA HIS A 415 -6.22 -6.87 23.71
C HIS A 415 -4.70 -6.87 23.77
N GLN A 416 -4.13 -6.74 24.96
CA GLN A 416 -2.70 -6.63 25.09
C GLN A 416 -1.98 -7.94 24.75
N ILE A 417 -2.46 -9.08 25.25
CA ILE A 417 -1.88 -10.38 24.92
C ILE A 417 -1.96 -10.62 23.42
N GLN A 418 -3.14 -10.36 22.83
CA GLN A 418 -3.37 -10.53 21.41
C GLN A 418 -2.44 -9.62 20.63
N ALA A 419 -2.55 -8.29 20.80
CA ALA A 419 -1.80 -7.26 20.07
C ALA A 419 -0.28 -7.44 20.17
N SER A 420 0.23 -7.85 21.34
CA SER A 420 1.67 -8.11 21.54
C SER A 420 2.11 -9.46 20.98
N ALA A 421 1.15 -10.30 20.56
CA ALA A 421 1.37 -11.63 20.05
C ALA A 421 2.05 -12.56 21.06
N LEU A 422 1.81 -12.42 22.37
CA LEU A 422 2.68 -13.04 23.40
C LEU A 422 2.82 -14.58 23.28
N SER A 423 1.80 -15.30 22.79
CA SER A 423 1.95 -16.74 22.50
C SER A 423 3.01 -17.06 21.45
N LYS A 424 3.28 -16.14 20.51
CA LYS A 424 4.39 -16.19 19.55
C LYS A 424 5.73 -16.27 20.28
N ASP A 425 5.90 -15.51 21.36
CA ASP A 425 7.16 -15.43 22.08
C ASP A 425 7.40 -16.70 22.90
N VAL A 426 6.34 -17.26 23.49
CA VAL A 426 6.38 -18.59 24.13
C VAL A 426 6.72 -19.70 23.12
N TRP A 427 6.20 -19.61 21.89
CA TRP A 427 6.54 -20.53 20.79
C TRP A 427 8.00 -20.39 20.35
N ARG A 428 8.50 -19.17 20.17
CA ARG A 428 9.90 -18.89 19.77
C ARG A 428 10.90 -19.40 20.80
N ALA A 429 10.56 -19.30 22.07
CA ALA A 429 11.37 -19.82 23.17
C ALA A 429 11.34 -21.36 23.28
N GLY A 430 10.50 -22.05 22.49
CA GLY A 430 10.43 -23.52 22.44
C GLY A 430 9.59 -24.16 23.54
N TYR A 431 8.81 -23.36 24.28
CA TYR A 431 7.91 -23.85 25.32
C TYR A 431 6.54 -24.24 24.77
N LEU A 432 6.01 -23.47 23.81
CA LEU A 432 4.77 -23.80 23.09
C LEU A 432 5.09 -24.60 21.82
N LEU A 433 4.58 -25.83 21.73
CA LEU A 433 4.80 -26.70 20.58
C LEU A 433 3.51 -26.87 19.79
N CYS A 434 3.65 -26.86 18.48
CA CYS A 434 2.56 -27.13 17.53
C CYS A 434 2.94 -28.36 16.71
N ALA A 435 1.98 -29.23 16.42
CA ALA A 435 2.24 -30.42 15.63
C ALA A 435 2.81 -30.07 14.24
N ASP A 436 3.86 -30.74 13.78
CA ASP A 436 4.37 -30.61 12.40
C ASP A 436 3.48 -31.36 11.39
N GLY A 437 2.30 -31.83 11.78
CA GLY A 437 1.37 -32.52 10.88
C GLY A 437 0.10 -32.92 11.59
N CYS A 438 -1.02 -32.43 11.10
CA CYS A 438 -2.34 -32.81 11.57
C CYS A 438 -3.16 -33.46 10.45
N ASP A 439 -3.90 -34.52 10.79
CA ASP A 439 -4.93 -35.08 9.93
C ASP A 439 -6.21 -34.22 10.06
N PRO A 440 -6.68 -33.55 8.99
CA PRO A 440 -7.88 -32.71 9.02
C PRO A 440 -9.17 -33.46 9.41
N SER A 441 -9.16 -34.80 9.41
CA SER A 441 -10.30 -35.61 9.86
C SER A 441 -10.38 -35.77 11.38
N LEU A 442 -9.32 -35.40 12.11
CA LEU A 442 -9.30 -35.42 13.58
C LEU A 442 -9.96 -34.15 14.15
N PRO A 443 -10.46 -34.21 15.40
CA PRO A 443 -10.97 -33.02 16.08
C PRO A 443 -9.90 -31.93 16.17
N ALA A 444 -10.27 -30.67 15.97
CA ALA A 444 -9.33 -29.54 16.02
C ALA A 444 -8.49 -29.52 17.31
N SER A 445 -9.10 -29.89 18.44
CA SER A 445 -8.43 -29.98 19.75
C SER A 445 -7.26 -30.96 19.82
N THR A 446 -7.12 -31.88 18.87
CA THR A 446 -5.97 -32.81 18.79
C THR A 446 -4.75 -32.20 18.12
N CYS A 447 -4.90 -31.01 17.52
CA CYS A 447 -3.89 -30.35 16.70
C CYS A 447 -3.70 -28.88 17.06
N GLU A 448 -4.26 -28.47 18.20
CA GLU A 448 -3.96 -27.20 18.84
C GLU A 448 -2.51 -27.19 19.33
N CYS A 449 -1.92 -26.01 19.43
CA CYS A 449 -0.63 -25.86 20.08
C CYS A 449 -0.81 -25.97 21.59
N GLU A 450 0.15 -26.59 22.27
CA GLU A 450 0.17 -26.72 23.72
C GLU A 450 1.59 -26.56 24.28
N CYS A 451 1.68 -26.11 25.53
CA CYS A 451 2.97 -26.03 26.18
C CYS A 451 3.51 -27.43 26.49
N SER A 452 4.78 -27.66 26.17
CA SER A 452 5.46 -28.94 26.34
C SER A 452 5.91 -29.16 27.77
N GLU A 453 5.37 -30.19 28.42
CA GLU A 453 5.82 -30.63 29.75
C GLU A 453 7.33 -30.92 29.78
N ASP A 454 7.86 -31.49 28.69
CA ASP A 454 9.30 -31.78 28.54
C ASP A 454 10.13 -30.50 28.45
N SER A 455 9.67 -29.49 27.69
CA SER A 455 10.37 -28.21 27.54
C SER A 455 10.38 -27.40 28.84
N MET A 456 9.34 -27.55 29.66
CA MET A 456 9.17 -26.84 30.94
C MET A 456 9.70 -27.63 32.14
N GLN A 457 10.30 -28.81 31.93
CA GLN A 457 10.71 -29.68 33.03
C GLN A 457 11.69 -28.98 33.98
N GLY A 458 11.28 -28.87 35.25
CA GLY A 458 12.09 -28.27 36.32
C GLY A 458 12.15 -26.74 36.31
N GLN A 459 11.36 -26.08 35.47
CA GLN A 459 11.18 -24.63 35.45
C GLN A 459 9.82 -24.30 36.08
N ASP A 460 9.78 -23.23 36.86
CA ASP A 460 8.51 -22.68 37.30
C ASP A 460 7.91 -21.75 36.21
N PRO A 461 6.63 -21.35 36.32
CA PRO A 461 6.01 -20.45 35.33
C PRO A 461 6.73 -19.11 35.19
N TYR A 462 7.36 -18.60 36.25
CA TYR A 462 8.13 -17.37 36.22
C TYR A 462 9.34 -17.50 35.29
N ASP A 463 10.12 -18.58 35.43
CA ASP A 463 11.28 -18.87 34.58
C ASP A 463 10.90 -18.98 33.10
N VAL A 464 9.79 -19.65 32.80
CA VAL A 464 9.29 -19.81 31.43
C VAL A 464 8.90 -18.47 30.81
N LEU A 465 8.17 -17.63 31.54
CA LEU A 465 7.74 -16.30 31.08
C LEU A 465 8.91 -15.31 30.97
N LEU A 466 9.89 -15.42 31.86
CA LEU A 466 11.12 -14.63 31.82
C LEU A 466 11.96 -15.00 30.59
N ASN A 467 12.23 -16.29 30.38
CA ASN A 467 13.07 -16.78 29.29
C ASN A 467 12.42 -16.60 27.92
N SER A 468 11.08 -16.58 27.85
CA SER A 468 10.35 -16.24 26.63
C SER A 468 10.30 -14.73 26.33
N GLY A 469 10.74 -13.88 27.25
CA GLY A 469 10.71 -12.43 27.10
C GLY A 469 9.32 -11.80 27.30
N VAL A 470 8.31 -12.60 27.64
CA VAL A 470 6.92 -12.14 27.84
C VAL A 470 6.84 -11.07 28.92
N LEU A 471 7.57 -11.25 30.04
CA LEU A 471 7.54 -10.34 31.19
C LEU A 471 8.09 -8.94 30.88
N ALA A 472 8.85 -8.76 29.80
CA ALA A 472 9.35 -7.45 29.38
C ALA A 472 8.23 -6.54 28.84
N THR A 473 7.11 -7.12 28.38
CA THR A 473 6.04 -6.37 27.71
C THR A 473 4.64 -6.68 28.25
N ALA A 474 4.45 -7.73 29.05
CA ALA A 474 3.16 -8.15 29.57
C ALA A 474 2.59 -7.17 30.62
N LEU A 475 1.27 -7.08 30.66
CA LEU A 475 0.48 -6.49 31.73
C LEU A 475 -0.51 -7.58 32.17
N TYR A 476 -0.94 -7.53 33.41
CA TYR A 476 -1.91 -8.49 33.94
C TYR A 476 -2.91 -7.80 34.84
N PHE A 477 -4.14 -8.30 34.85
CA PHE A 477 -5.14 -7.89 35.82
C PHE A 477 -5.44 -9.06 36.74
N ASP A 478 -5.25 -8.85 38.04
CA ASP A 478 -5.60 -9.88 39.01
C ASP A 478 -7.12 -10.10 39.11
N THR A 479 -7.53 -11.09 39.88
CA THR A 479 -8.95 -11.42 40.10
C THR A 479 -9.76 -10.29 40.73
N ASN A 480 -9.10 -9.30 41.35
CA ASN A 480 -9.73 -8.12 41.93
C ASN A 480 -9.77 -6.93 40.94
N GLY A 481 -9.20 -7.09 39.74
CA GLY A 481 -9.11 -6.05 38.73
C GLY A 481 -7.96 -5.06 38.93
N THR A 482 -6.97 -5.39 39.77
CA THR A 482 -5.76 -4.59 39.95
C THR A 482 -4.82 -4.78 38.78
N LEU A 483 -4.38 -3.68 38.16
CA LEU A 483 -3.42 -3.71 37.07
C LEU A 483 -1.99 -3.89 37.61
N ILE A 484 -1.33 -4.95 37.16
CA ILE A 484 0.12 -5.13 37.23
C ILE A 484 0.69 -4.64 35.91
N SER A 485 1.22 -3.41 35.94
CA SER A 485 1.66 -2.71 34.73
C SER A 485 3.13 -2.93 34.36
N SER A 486 3.89 -3.56 35.26
CA SER A 486 5.28 -3.93 35.01
C SER A 486 5.60 -5.15 35.86
N PHE A 487 6.28 -6.10 35.23
CA PHE A 487 6.92 -7.24 35.91
C PHE A 487 8.41 -6.96 36.18
N VAL A 488 8.90 -5.80 35.76
CA VAL A 488 10.30 -5.39 35.83
C VAL A 488 10.45 -4.19 36.76
N ALA A 489 11.42 -4.26 37.66
CA ALA A 489 11.81 -3.19 38.57
C ALA A 489 12.51 -2.04 37.83
N GLU A 490 12.66 -0.89 38.50
CA GLU A 490 13.34 0.29 37.93
C GLU A 490 14.81 0.02 37.54
N ASP A 491 15.46 -0.96 38.17
CA ASP A 491 16.84 -1.37 37.88
C ASP A 491 16.96 -2.44 36.79
N GLY A 492 15.83 -2.91 36.24
CA GLY A 492 15.76 -3.91 35.19
C GLY A 492 15.66 -5.36 35.68
N GLU A 493 15.68 -5.61 37.00
CA GLU A 493 15.43 -6.96 37.54
C GLU A 493 13.94 -7.32 37.41
N VAL A 494 13.65 -8.57 37.05
CA VAL A 494 12.27 -9.05 36.97
C VAL A 494 11.81 -9.53 38.35
N HIS A 495 10.62 -9.12 38.76
CA HIS A 495 10.09 -9.37 40.09
C HIS A 495 9.67 -10.83 40.26
N TYR A 496 10.47 -11.66 40.94
CA TYR A 496 10.01 -13.01 41.34
C TYR A 496 8.79 -12.95 42.26
N GLN A 497 8.80 -12.02 43.23
CA GLN A 497 7.63 -11.66 44.04
C GLN A 497 7.16 -10.27 43.60
N LEU A 498 5.90 -10.17 43.15
CA LEU A 498 5.31 -8.91 42.72
C LEU A 498 5.08 -7.96 43.89
N GLU A 499 5.29 -6.66 43.66
CA GLU A 499 5.08 -5.65 44.69
C GLU A 499 3.61 -5.63 45.15
N GLY A 500 3.39 -5.80 46.46
CA GLY A 500 2.04 -5.82 47.04
C GLY A 500 1.36 -7.20 47.07
N TYR A 501 2.03 -8.24 46.58
CA TYR A 501 1.54 -9.63 46.58
C TYR A 501 2.46 -10.54 47.41
N THR A 502 1.94 -11.67 47.91
CA THR A 502 2.79 -12.74 48.45
C THR A 502 3.50 -13.52 47.34
N GLU A 503 4.50 -14.33 47.68
CA GLU A 503 5.14 -15.22 46.72
C GLU A 503 4.13 -16.21 46.10
N GLU A 504 3.21 -16.75 46.91
CA GLU A 504 2.17 -17.67 46.42
C GLU A 504 1.19 -16.97 45.48
N GLU A 505 0.77 -15.74 45.81
CA GLU A 505 -0.11 -14.94 44.93
C GLU A 505 0.59 -14.60 43.61
N SER A 506 1.88 -14.26 43.66
CA SER A 506 2.70 -14.00 42.47
C SER A 506 2.83 -15.25 41.59
N ALA A 507 3.07 -16.42 42.20
CA ALA A 507 3.16 -17.68 41.49
C ALA A 507 1.86 -18.06 40.77
N VAL A 508 0.70 -17.79 41.38
CA VAL A 508 -0.61 -18.00 40.73
C VAL A 508 -0.77 -17.08 39.52
N ILE A 509 -0.38 -15.80 39.64
CA ILE A 509 -0.43 -14.85 38.51
C ILE A 509 0.43 -15.33 37.34
N TYR A 510 1.65 -15.78 37.61
CA TYR A 510 2.53 -16.33 36.57
C TYR A 510 1.96 -17.60 35.94
N GLN A 511 1.36 -18.48 36.74
CA GLN A 511 0.70 -19.69 36.24
C GLN A 511 -0.49 -19.35 35.34
N ASP A 512 -1.35 -18.41 35.73
CA ASP A 512 -2.54 -18.02 34.97
C ASP A 512 -2.17 -17.37 33.63
N LEU A 513 -1.17 -16.47 33.64
CA LEU A 513 -0.62 -15.86 32.43
C LEU A 513 -0.06 -16.93 31.49
N LEU A 514 0.80 -17.83 31.99
CA LEU A 514 1.37 -18.90 31.17
C LEU A 514 0.29 -19.81 30.59
N THR A 515 -0.68 -20.23 31.41
CA THR A 515 -1.80 -21.10 30.97
C THR A 515 -2.59 -20.45 29.83
N THR A 516 -2.83 -19.14 29.90
CA THR A 516 -3.51 -18.39 28.83
C THR A 516 -2.68 -18.36 27.54
N LEU A 517 -1.36 -18.24 27.63
CA LEU A 517 -0.47 -18.19 26.47
C LEU A 517 -0.25 -19.55 25.81
N CYS A 518 -0.38 -20.64 26.58
CA CYS A 518 -0.21 -22.01 26.13
C CYS A 518 -1.31 -22.49 25.16
N ASN A 519 -2.42 -21.75 25.02
CA ASN A 519 -3.45 -22.02 24.01
C ASN A 519 -3.71 -20.76 23.17
N PRO A 520 -3.00 -20.57 22.05
CA PRO A 520 -3.18 -19.41 21.17
C PRO A 520 -4.49 -19.44 20.36
N GLY A 521 -5.31 -20.49 20.50
CA GLY A 521 -6.55 -20.66 19.75
C GLY A 521 -6.35 -20.60 18.23
N HIS A 522 -7.37 -20.10 17.54
CA HIS A 522 -7.35 -19.81 16.11
C HIS A 522 -7.23 -18.30 15.91
N ILE A 523 -6.38 -17.90 14.97
CA ILE A 523 -6.08 -16.50 14.67
C ILE A 523 -6.51 -16.20 13.24
N GLY A 524 -7.24 -15.11 13.04
CA GLY A 524 -7.62 -14.70 11.69
C GLY A 524 -6.43 -14.20 10.88
N ASP A 525 -6.48 -14.38 9.56
CA ASP A 525 -5.32 -14.16 8.72
C ASP A 525 -4.82 -12.71 8.80
N MET A 526 -5.73 -11.72 8.89
CA MET A 526 -5.41 -10.29 9.00
C MET A 526 -4.67 -9.89 10.29
N PHE A 527 -4.36 -10.81 11.22
CA PHE A 527 -3.77 -10.45 12.51
C PHE A 527 -2.24 -10.28 12.53
N GLN A 528 -1.47 -11.23 11.98
CA GLN A 528 -0.02 -11.31 12.24
C GLN A 528 0.76 -11.58 10.94
N ALA A 529 1.74 -12.49 10.98
CA ALA A 529 2.62 -12.84 9.88
C ALA A 529 1.89 -13.32 8.60
N THR A 530 0.60 -13.62 8.70
CA THR A 530 -0.28 -14.05 7.59
C THR A 530 -1.16 -12.96 7.02
N SER A 531 -1.06 -11.73 7.53
CA SER A 531 -1.99 -10.63 7.23
C SER A 531 -2.09 -10.27 5.76
N SER A 532 -1.01 -10.43 5.01
CA SER A 532 -0.98 -10.23 3.56
C SER A 532 -1.85 -11.21 2.73
N ASN A 533 -2.43 -12.25 3.35
CA ASN A 533 -3.44 -13.10 2.71
C ASN A 533 -4.79 -12.36 2.55
N ASP A 534 -5.02 -11.34 3.38
CA ASP A 534 -6.17 -10.45 3.33
C ASP A 534 -5.90 -9.28 2.37
N ILE A 535 -6.90 -8.88 1.55
CA ILE A 535 -6.76 -7.73 0.65
C ILE A 535 -6.60 -6.40 1.41
N THR A 536 -7.23 -6.28 2.59
CA THR A 536 -7.21 -5.07 3.39
C THR A 536 -5.81 -4.71 3.87
N PHE A 537 -4.92 -5.70 4.05
CA PHE A 537 -3.49 -5.49 4.32
C PHE A 537 -2.83 -4.55 3.30
N TRP A 538 -3.15 -4.71 2.02
CA TRP A 538 -2.47 -4.01 0.93
C TRP A 538 -2.89 -2.55 0.79
N VAL A 539 -4.10 -2.21 1.22
CA VAL A 539 -4.61 -0.83 1.23
C VAL A 539 -4.40 -0.14 2.58
N LEU A 540 -4.03 -0.90 3.61
CA LEU A 540 -3.77 -0.39 4.96
C LEU A 540 -2.42 0.35 5.05
N HIS A 541 -1.35 -0.29 4.59
CA HIS A 541 0.01 0.23 4.70
C HIS A 541 0.24 1.55 3.92
N PRO A 542 -0.37 1.78 2.74
CA PRO A 542 -0.41 3.10 2.12
C PRO A 542 -0.90 4.23 3.03
N THR A 543 -1.75 3.95 4.02
CA THR A 543 -2.20 4.97 4.97
C THR A 543 -1.07 5.38 5.94
N MET A 544 -0.21 4.43 6.33
CA MET A 544 0.97 4.71 7.15
C MET A 544 2.04 5.45 6.33
N ASP A 545 2.23 5.01 5.08
CA ASP A 545 3.10 5.66 4.10
C ASP A 545 2.71 7.12 3.86
N ARG A 546 1.40 7.39 3.72
CA ARG A 546 0.85 8.74 3.57
C ARG A 546 1.21 9.65 4.75
N LEU A 547 1.13 9.15 5.99
CA LEU A 547 1.58 9.90 7.16
C LEU A 547 3.08 10.18 7.14
N TRP A 548 3.87 9.17 6.75
CA TRP A 548 5.32 9.30 6.66
C TRP A 548 5.75 10.30 5.57
N HIS A 549 5.14 10.23 4.38
CA HIS A 549 5.28 11.21 3.30
C HIS A 549 4.96 12.63 3.80
N TYR A 550 3.83 12.79 4.49
CA TYR A 550 3.40 14.11 4.99
C TYR A 550 4.44 14.72 5.94
N VAL A 551 4.94 13.93 6.91
CA VAL A 551 5.96 14.40 7.86
C VAL A 551 7.25 14.79 7.15
N ARG A 552 7.73 13.98 6.20
CA ARG A 552 8.97 14.28 5.46
C ARG A 552 8.84 15.47 4.52
N LEU A 553 7.66 15.72 3.95
CA LEU A 553 7.42 16.87 3.07
C LEU A 553 7.26 18.18 3.87
N THR A 554 6.56 18.14 5.01
CA THR A 554 6.19 19.35 5.76
C THR A 554 7.18 19.72 6.86
N ASN A 555 7.95 18.76 7.38
CA ASN A 555 8.87 18.97 8.50
C ASN A 555 10.35 18.76 8.14
N ALA A 556 10.69 18.78 6.85
CA ALA A 556 12.02 18.43 6.33
C ALA A 556 13.20 19.16 7.01
N SER A 557 12.98 20.39 7.48
CA SER A 557 14.05 21.22 8.07
C SER A 557 14.31 20.96 9.56
N SER A 558 13.38 20.30 10.28
CA SER A 558 13.50 20.06 11.72
C SER A 558 13.34 18.61 12.15
N TYR A 559 13.02 17.72 11.20
CA TYR A 559 12.85 16.29 11.44
C TYR A 559 14.21 15.57 11.53
N ASN A 560 14.45 14.90 12.65
CA ASN A 560 15.66 14.11 12.86
C ASN A 560 15.51 12.71 12.22
N GLU A 561 16.15 12.51 11.08
CA GLU A 561 16.13 11.25 10.32
C GLU A 561 17.15 10.20 10.82
N THR A 562 17.77 10.40 11.99
CA THR A 562 18.75 9.44 12.52
C THR A 562 18.09 8.08 12.78
N TRP A 563 18.64 7.04 12.16
CA TRP A 563 18.26 5.65 12.40
C TRP A 563 19.31 4.97 13.28
N GLU A 564 18.89 4.54 14.48
CA GLU A 564 19.74 3.83 15.43
C GLU A 564 19.97 2.37 15.03
N ASP A 565 21.23 1.92 15.13
CA ASP A 565 21.67 0.54 14.85
C ASP A 565 21.84 -0.22 16.18
N THR A 566 20.71 -0.45 16.87
CA THR A 566 20.69 -1.05 18.22
C THR A 566 19.79 -2.29 18.29
N ALA A 567 19.09 -2.64 17.22
CA ALA A 567 18.20 -3.79 17.22
C ALA A 567 19.01 -5.09 17.19
N THR A 568 18.63 -6.04 18.03
CA THR A 568 19.26 -7.37 18.06
C THR A 568 18.69 -8.29 16.98
N CYS A 569 17.46 -8.04 16.56
CA CYS A 569 16.79 -8.78 15.51
C CYS A 569 17.13 -8.22 14.13
N TYR A 570 17.51 -9.11 13.22
CA TYR A 570 17.75 -8.78 11.82
C TYR A 570 16.51 -8.19 11.15
N GLY A 571 16.69 -7.24 10.24
CA GLY A 571 15.63 -6.58 9.48
C GLY A 571 15.25 -5.21 10.03
N HIS A 572 15.83 -4.78 11.15
CA HIS A 572 15.51 -3.52 11.83
C HIS A 572 16.63 -2.49 11.81
N ASN A 573 17.87 -2.91 11.61
CA ASN A 573 19.00 -2.00 11.57
C ASN A 573 19.15 -1.38 10.17
N PRO A 574 19.72 -0.17 10.05
CA PRO A 574 19.85 0.53 8.77
C PRO A 574 20.67 -0.26 7.74
N THR A 575 21.61 -1.10 8.17
CA THR A 575 22.48 -1.90 7.29
C THR A 575 21.90 -3.27 6.92
N ASP A 576 20.77 -3.67 7.52
CA ASP A 576 20.15 -4.96 7.23
C ASP A 576 19.58 -5.01 5.81
N ILE A 577 19.81 -6.13 5.13
CA ILE A 577 19.41 -6.35 3.74
C ILE A 577 17.95 -6.79 3.67
N GLN A 578 17.20 -6.20 2.76
CA GLN A 578 15.79 -6.50 2.51
C GLN A 578 15.62 -7.25 1.19
N PRO A 579 14.62 -8.14 1.06
CA PRO A 579 14.48 -9.08 -0.05
C PRO A 579 13.94 -8.46 -1.35
N PHE A 580 14.15 -7.15 -1.56
CA PHE A 580 13.63 -6.41 -2.70
C PHE A 580 14.70 -6.15 -3.74
N LYS A 581 14.33 -6.23 -5.03
CA LYS A 581 15.20 -5.94 -6.19
C LYS A 581 14.46 -5.07 -7.20
N GLY A 582 15.18 -4.19 -7.89
CA GLY A 582 14.66 -3.43 -9.04
C GLY A 582 13.41 -2.60 -8.77
N LEU A 583 13.16 -2.17 -7.52
CA LEU A 583 11.93 -1.44 -7.17
C LEU A 583 11.88 -0.07 -7.83
N PHE A 584 13.01 0.63 -7.93
CA PHE A 584 13.09 2.01 -8.41
C PHE A 584 13.69 2.15 -9.83
N GLY A 585 13.83 1.02 -10.54
CA GLY A 585 14.57 0.95 -11.81
C GLY A 585 16.08 0.88 -11.57
N ASP A 586 16.77 -0.02 -12.26
CA ASP A 586 18.22 -0.17 -12.15
C ASP A 586 18.91 1.00 -12.87
N SER A 587 19.14 2.11 -12.18
CA SER A 587 19.75 3.32 -12.75
C SER A 587 21.20 3.15 -13.21
N ASP A 588 21.84 2.03 -12.87
CA ASP A 588 23.26 1.76 -13.15
C ASP A 588 23.51 0.52 -14.02
N GLY A 589 22.46 -0.25 -14.38
CA GLY A 589 22.62 -1.52 -15.08
C GLY A 589 23.49 -2.54 -14.33
N SER A 590 23.70 -2.36 -13.02
CA SER A 590 24.62 -3.16 -12.20
C SER A 590 24.06 -4.53 -11.82
N GLY A 591 22.75 -4.75 -11.98
CA GLY A 591 22.08 -5.94 -11.46
C GLY A 591 22.15 -5.99 -9.92
N ARG A 592 21.97 -4.85 -9.25
CA ARG A 592 22.05 -4.73 -7.79
C ARG A 592 21.25 -5.83 -7.09
N ASP A 593 21.90 -6.54 -6.18
CA ASP A 593 21.36 -7.81 -5.69
C ASP A 593 20.22 -7.64 -4.70
N TYR A 594 20.25 -6.65 -3.79
CA TYR A 594 19.20 -6.35 -2.80
C TYR A 594 19.41 -4.95 -2.20
N TYR A 595 18.39 -4.33 -1.60
CA TYR A 595 18.52 -3.05 -0.89
C TYR A 595 18.73 -3.25 0.61
N THR A 596 19.50 -2.39 1.26
CA THR A 596 19.49 -2.23 2.72
C THR A 596 18.31 -1.37 3.17
N ASN A 597 17.98 -1.43 4.46
CA ASN A 597 16.98 -0.56 5.09
C ASN A 597 17.25 0.94 4.85
N ALA A 598 18.51 1.39 5.00
CA ALA A 598 18.90 2.77 4.75
C ALA A 598 18.74 3.16 3.26
N GLU A 599 19.12 2.28 2.33
CA GLU A 599 18.93 2.54 0.90
C GLU A 599 17.45 2.62 0.53
N LEU A 600 16.59 1.79 1.12
CA LEU A 600 15.14 1.89 0.94
C LEU A 600 14.60 3.19 1.52
N TYR A 601 15.05 3.59 2.71
CA TYR A 601 14.63 4.82 3.37
C TYR A 601 14.89 6.06 2.50
N ASP A 602 16.05 6.11 1.85
CA ASP A 602 16.43 7.18 0.92
C ASP A 602 15.65 7.09 -0.39
N ALA A 603 15.51 5.89 -0.96
CA ALA A 603 14.80 5.70 -2.22
C ALA A 603 13.29 6.00 -2.12
N LEU A 604 12.69 5.75 -0.95
CA LEU A 604 11.30 6.03 -0.62
C LEU A 604 11.06 7.50 -0.22
N HIS A 605 12.05 8.39 -0.38
CA HIS A 605 11.85 9.81 -0.08
C HIS A 605 10.75 10.41 -0.99
N PRO A 606 9.72 11.09 -0.44
CA PRO A 606 8.56 11.55 -1.22
C PRO A 606 8.88 12.60 -2.29
N ALA A 607 9.91 13.42 -2.05
CA ALA A 607 10.43 14.38 -3.02
C ALA A 607 11.42 13.80 -4.04
N SER A 608 11.67 12.48 -4.03
CA SER A 608 12.63 11.84 -4.94
C SER A 608 12.04 11.66 -6.33
N ASP A 609 12.84 11.95 -7.37
CA ASP A 609 12.47 11.64 -8.75
C ASP A 609 12.29 10.13 -8.97
N ALA A 610 13.05 9.30 -8.25
CA ALA A 610 12.98 7.84 -8.32
C ALA A 610 11.69 7.26 -7.73
N MET A 611 10.99 8.01 -6.87
CA MET A 611 9.75 7.55 -6.23
C MET A 611 8.62 7.46 -7.27
N PRO A 612 8.04 6.28 -7.56
CA PRO A 612 7.15 6.13 -8.70
C PRO A 612 5.72 6.63 -8.46
N TYR A 613 5.39 7.00 -7.23
CA TYR A 613 4.04 7.45 -6.87
C TYR A 613 4.04 8.65 -5.92
N VAL A 614 2.89 9.31 -5.86
CA VAL A 614 2.52 10.38 -4.92
C VAL A 614 1.14 10.10 -4.32
N TYR A 615 0.79 10.81 -3.25
CA TYR A 615 -0.56 10.81 -2.69
C TYR A 615 -1.36 12.01 -3.22
N ALA A 616 -2.64 11.80 -3.50
CA ALA A 616 -3.51 12.85 -4.03
C ALA A 616 -3.64 14.06 -3.09
N ASP A 617 -3.71 13.81 -1.79
CA ASP A 617 -3.82 14.83 -0.77
C ASP A 617 -3.32 14.32 0.60
N PHE A 618 -3.19 15.25 1.55
CA PHE A 618 -2.90 14.99 2.96
C PHE A 618 -3.96 15.64 3.87
N ASN A 619 -5.23 15.56 3.46
CA ASN A 619 -6.35 16.13 4.19
C ASN A 619 -6.97 15.11 5.16
N TRP A 620 -7.27 15.58 6.36
CA TRP A 620 -8.04 14.87 7.39
C TRP A 620 -9.02 15.85 8.03
N ASP A 621 -9.94 16.39 7.22
CA ASP A 621 -10.85 17.45 7.63
C ASP A 621 -11.76 17.02 8.79
N HIS A 622 -12.17 15.75 8.81
CA HIS A 622 -12.93 15.18 9.92
C HIS A 622 -12.13 15.17 11.22
N CYS A 623 -10.82 14.90 11.18
CA CYS A 623 -9.95 14.98 12.35
C CYS A 623 -9.78 16.43 12.81
N THR A 624 -9.61 17.37 11.88
CA THR A 624 -9.54 18.80 12.20
C THR A 624 -10.85 19.30 12.83
N ALA A 625 -12.00 18.85 12.32
CA ALA A 625 -13.32 19.16 12.86
C ALA A 625 -13.53 18.62 14.29
N LEU A 626 -12.88 17.51 14.63
CA LEU A 626 -12.83 16.96 15.99
C LEU A 626 -11.85 17.72 16.92
N GLY A 627 -11.14 18.73 16.41
CA GLY A 627 -10.19 19.55 17.18
C GLY A 627 -8.76 19.01 17.22
N TYR A 628 -8.45 17.97 16.44
CA TYR A 628 -7.07 17.50 16.32
C TYR A 628 -6.26 18.43 15.41
N ARG A 629 -5.05 18.79 15.84
CA ARG A 629 -4.11 19.55 15.02
C ARG A 629 -3.41 18.60 14.04
N MET A 630 -3.92 18.54 12.82
CA MET A 630 -3.37 17.74 11.71
C MET A 630 -2.28 18.50 10.95
N LYS A 631 -1.33 19.09 11.69
CA LYS A 631 -0.19 19.86 11.15
C LYS A 631 1.06 19.65 12.02
N PRO A 632 2.26 19.77 11.45
CA PRO A 632 3.51 19.71 12.22
C PRO A 632 3.58 20.76 13.34
N VAL A 633 4.50 20.56 14.29
CA VAL A 633 4.68 21.47 15.43
C VAL A 633 5.18 22.85 14.99
N SER A 634 5.88 22.93 13.85
CA SER A 634 6.51 24.13 13.30
C SER A 634 5.55 25.13 12.63
N ASP A 635 4.28 24.75 12.39
CA ASP A 635 3.29 25.56 11.63
C ASP A 635 2.26 26.31 12.49
#